data_AF-A0A497DJ39-F1
#
_entry.id   AF-A0A497DJ39-F1
#
_cell.length_a   1.000
_cell.length_b   1.000
_cell.length_c   1.000
_cell.angle_alpha   90.00
_cell.angle_beta   90.00
_cell.angle_gamma   90.00
#
_symmetry.space_group_name_H-M   'P 1'
#
loop_
_entity.id
_entity.type
_entity.pdbx_description
1 polymer ?
#
loop_
_entity_poly.entity_id
_entity_poly.type
_entity_poly.pdbx_seq_one_letter_code
_entity_poly.pdbx_strand_id
1 'polypeptide(L)'
;MKINLRQDNRHSIEYFVEEVSNKLHINETYFGNLLTSMEVLLSILTENQRDSIIEISYNTDYQTVTIIIVGVSRETEINMKRLMGDKKDNASWDMFTLFNLSESFEVDAGKLFVVFDIGALNRLEYKRRKRILQTYFSSEKAEKPIKSNDQFYL
;
A
#
# COMPACT_ATOMS: atom_id res chain seq x y z
N MET A 1 -0.31 9.18 -7.30
CA MET A 1 0.52 9.33 -8.52
C MET A 1 -0.28 8.83 -9.70
N LYS A 2 -0.32 9.55 -10.82
CA LYS A 2 -1.00 9.08 -12.05
C LYS A 2 0.01 8.50 -13.03
N ILE A 3 -0.29 7.35 -13.62
CA ILE A 3 0.56 6.65 -14.60
C ILE A 3 -0.21 6.43 -15.89
N ASN A 4 0.43 6.63 -17.03
CA ASN A 4 -0.12 6.32 -18.35
C ASN A 4 0.42 4.98 -18.86
N LEU A 5 -0.44 3.98 -19.06
CA LEU A 5 -0.08 2.60 -19.43
C LEU A 5 0.36 2.43 -20.91
N ARG A 6 1.15 3.37 -21.43
CA ARG A 6 1.78 3.32 -22.76
C ARG A 6 3.29 3.51 -22.73
N GLN A 7 3.80 4.22 -21.73
CA GLN A 7 5.19 4.59 -21.62
C GLN A 7 5.94 3.56 -20.76
N ASP A 8 7.25 3.46 -20.93
CA ASP A 8 8.08 2.77 -19.95
C ASP A 8 8.00 3.57 -18.64
N ASN A 9 7.15 3.09 -17.72
CA ASN A 9 6.88 3.75 -16.46
C ASN A 9 7.73 3.17 -15.33
N ARG A 10 8.73 2.35 -15.66
CA ARG A 10 9.57 1.67 -14.66
C ARG A 10 10.17 2.67 -13.68
N HIS A 11 10.73 3.76 -14.18
CA HIS A 11 11.27 4.84 -13.33
C HIS A 11 10.22 5.52 -12.44
N SER A 12 8.97 5.64 -12.89
CA SER A 12 7.90 6.23 -12.08
C SER A 12 7.49 5.28 -10.94
N ILE A 13 7.49 3.97 -11.19
CA ILE A 13 7.25 2.96 -10.16
C ILE A 13 8.41 2.86 -9.19
N GLU A 14 9.65 2.79 -9.69
CA GLU A 14 10.85 2.81 -8.87
C GLU A 14 10.82 4.01 -7.92
N TYR A 15 10.60 5.21 -8.47
CA TYR A 15 10.48 6.42 -7.66
C TYR A 15 9.35 6.35 -6.63
N PHE A 16 8.17 5.85 -7.02
CA PHE A 16 7.06 5.68 -6.09
C PHE A 16 7.39 4.70 -4.96
N VAL A 17 7.97 3.55 -5.27
CA VAL A 17 8.33 2.53 -4.28
C VAL A 17 9.47 3.02 -3.39
N GLU A 18 10.44 3.75 -3.92
CA GLU A 18 11.48 4.43 -3.14
C GLU A 18 10.88 5.46 -2.18
N GLU A 19 9.97 6.32 -2.65
CA GLU A 19 9.29 7.31 -1.82
C GLU A 19 8.49 6.66 -0.68
N VAL A 20 7.73 5.61 -0.98
CA VAL A 20 6.98 4.84 0.02
C VAL A 20 7.94 4.22 1.03
N SER A 21 8.99 3.56 0.54
CA SER A 21 9.94 2.83 1.39
C SER A 21 10.76 3.77 2.27
N ASN A 22 11.18 4.91 1.75
CA ASN A 22 11.88 5.94 2.51
C ASN A 22 10.99 6.54 3.59
N LYS A 23 9.74 6.94 3.25
CA LYS A 23 8.77 7.50 4.20
C LYS A 23 8.40 6.49 5.29
N LEU A 24 8.24 5.23 4.91
CA LEU A 24 7.84 4.16 5.80
C LEU A 24 9.03 3.38 6.38
N HIS A 25 10.28 3.83 6.18
CA HIS A 25 11.52 3.16 6.63
C HIS A 25 11.46 1.63 6.44
N ILE A 26 10.97 1.21 5.28
CA ILE A 26 10.84 -0.19 4.91
C ILE A 26 12.24 -0.75 4.64
N ASN A 27 12.53 -1.94 5.14
CA ASN A 27 13.81 -2.61 4.91
C ASN A 27 13.96 -3.01 3.43
N GLU A 28 15.20 -3.01 2.93
CA GLU A 28 15.57 -3.41 1.57
C GLU A 28 14.92 -4.72 1.08
N THR A 29 14.76 -5.73 1.94
CA THR A 29 14.08 -6.98 1.56
C THR A 29 12.61 -6.74 1.17
N TYR A 30 11.90 -5.89 1.91
CA TYR A 30 10.50 -5.55 1.62
C TYR A 30 10.38 -4.54 0.49
N PHE A 31 11.40 -3.68 0.31
CA PHE A 31 11.51 -2.82 -0.87
C PHE A 31 11.53 -3.65 -2.16
N GLY A 32 12.35 -4.72 -2.20
CA GLY A 32 12.42 -5.62 -3.36
C GLY A 32 11.07 -6.25 -3.68
N ASN A 33 10.37 -6.77 -2.66
CA ASN A 33 9.05 -7.37 -2.83
C ASN A 33 8.02 -6.36 -3.37
N LEU A 34 8.02 -5.12 -2.86
CA LEU A 34 7.16 -4.05 -3.34
C LEU A 34 7.47 -3.71 -4.79
N LEU A 35 8.75 -3.50 -5.13
CA LEU A 35 9.15 -3.12 -6.48
C LEU A 35 8.76 -4.19 -7.50
N THR A 36 9.14 -5.45 -7.26
CA THR A 36 8.82 -6.57 -8.16
C THR A 36 7.32 -6.74 -8.32
N SER A 37 6.55 -6.65 -7.23
CA SER A 37 5.08 -6.75 -7.31
C SER A 37 4.49 -5.62 -8.14
N MET A 38 4.98 -4.39 -7.98
CA MET A 38 4.50 -3.24 -8.76
C MET A 38 4.86 -3.33 -10.24
N GLU A 39 6.06 -3.82 -10.57
CA GLU A 39 6.48 -4.08 -11.95
C GLU A 39 5.56 -5.12 -12.62
N VAL A 40 5.31 -6.24 -11.92
CA VAL A 40 4.40 -7.29 -12.41
C VAL A 40 2.98 -6.76 -12.60
N LEU A 41 2.45 -6.00 -11.64
CA LEU A 41 1.13 -5.38 -11.76
C LEU A 41 1.03 -4.46 -12.96
N LEU A 42 2.02 -3.61 -13.18
CA LEU A 42 2.03 -2.74 -14.34
C LEU A 42 2.08 -3.53 -15.65
N SER A 43 2.81 -4.64 -15.70
CA SER A 43 2.82 -5.51 -16.88
C SER A 43 1.41 -6.03 -17.18
N ILE A 44 0.75 -6.62 -16.19
CA ILE A 44 -0.62 -7.14 -16.35
C ILE A 44 -1.58 -6.02 -16.77
N LEU A 45 -1.54 -4.86 -16.11
CA LEU A 45 -2.41 -3.73 -16.45
C LEU A 45 -2.13 -3.20 -17.86
N THR A 46 -0.87 -3.12 -18.27
CA THR A 46 -0.49 -2.64 -19.61
C THR A 46 -0.96 -3.60 -20.71
N GLU A 47 -0.91 -4.90 -20.47
CA GLU A 47 -1.40 -5.92 -21.41
C GLU A 47 -2.93 -5.88 -21.56
N ASN A 48 -3.66 -5.64 -20.47
CA ASN A 48 -5.12 -5.77 -20.44
C ASN A 48 -5.88 -4.44 -20.66
N GLN A 49 -5.23 -3.30 -20.42
CA GLN A 49 -5.84 -1.98 -20.54
C GLN A 49 -4.82 -0.92 -20.96
N ARG A 50 -4.04 -1.27 -22.00
CA ARG A 50 -3.11 -0.35 -22.65
C ARG A 50 -3.80 0.99 -22.88
N ASP A 51 -3.00 2.05 -22.91
CA ASP A 51 -3.50 3.36 -23.30
C ASP A 51 -4.36 4.10 -22.27
N SER A 52 -4.61 3.48 -21.11
CA SER A 52 -5.37 4.08 -20.01
C SER A 52 -4.48 4.79 -18.99
N ILE A 53 -5.10 5.65 -18.18
CA ILE A 53 -4.46 6.30 -17.04
C ILE A 53 -4.96 5.63 -15.77
N ILE A 54 -4.03 5.17 -14.95
CA ILE A 54 -4.32 4.66 -13.60
C ILE A 54 -3.81 5.64 -12.55
N GLU A 55 -4.41 5.61 -11.37
CA GLU A 55 -3.95 6.33 -10.21
C GLU A 55 -3.48 5.36 -9.13
N ILE A 56 -2.24 5.53 -8.70
CA ILE A 56 -1.60 4.72 -7.65
C ILE A 56 -1.48 5.56 -6.38
N SER A 57 -1.93 5.00 -5.27
CA SER A 57 -1.81 5.57 -3.93
C SER A 57 -1.47 4.46 -2.93
N TYR A 58 -1.16 4.84 -1.69
CA TYR A 58 -0.93 3.87 -0.62
C TYR A 58 -1.53 4.34 0.69
N ASN A 59 -1.96 3.38 1.50
CA ASN A 59 -2.36 3.56 2.89
C ASN A 59 -1.52 2.63 3.78
N THR A 60 -1.36 2.97 5.05
CA THR A 60 -0.58 2.15 5.99
C THR A 60 -1.03 2.38 7.43
N ASP A 61 -0.96 1.32 8.23
CA ASP A 61 -1.06 1.36 9.70
C ASP A 61 0.31 1.17 10.37
N TYR A 62 1.40 1.27 9.59
CA TYR A 62 2.79 0.98 9.95
C TYR A 62 3.11 -0.48 10.31
N GLN A 63 2.16 -1.40 10.12
CA GLN A 63 2.40 -2.85 10.08
C GLN A 63 2.22 -3.37 8.67
N THR A 64 1.26 -2.83 7.94
CA THR A 64 0.99 -3.18 6.55
C THR A 64 1.04 -1.94 5.68
N VAL A 65 1.39 -2.11 4.41
CA VAL A 65 1.14 -1.11 3.37
C VAL A 65 0.18 -1.67 2.35
N THR A 66 -0.91 -0.94 2.11
CA THR A 66 -1.90 -1.24 1.08
C THR A 66 -1.66 -0.31 -0.09
N ILE A 67 -1.20 -0.86 -1.21
CA ILE A 67 -1.16 -0.15 -2.48
C ILE A 67 -2.54 -0.22 -3.12
N ILE A 68 -3.03 0.93 -3.56
CA ILE A 68 -4.35 1.10 -4.16
C ILE A 68 -4.17 1.63 -5.57
N ILE A 69 -4.62 0.88 -6.56
CA ILE A 69 -4.65 1.27 -7.97
C ILE A 69 -6.09 1.52 -8.39
N VAL A 70 -6.40 2.73 -8.84
CA VAL A 70 -7.71 3.16 -9.32
C VAL A 70 -7.68 3.34 -10.82
N GLY A 71 -8.79 3.03 -11.50
CA GLY A 71 -8.90 3.10 -12.95
C GLY A 71 -8.66 1.75 -13.61
N VAL A 72 -8.93 0.65 -12.91
CA VAL A 72 -8.91 -0.69 -13.47
C VAL A 72 -10.19 -0.89 -14.28
N SER A 73 -10.04 -1.29 -15.55
CA SER A 73 -11.13 -1.55 -16.46
C SER A 73 -11.89 -2.81 -16.02
N ARG A 74 -13.18 -2.86 -16.36
CA ARG A 74 -14.01 -4.04 -16.06
C ARG A 74 -13.48 -5.32 -16.68
N GLU A 75 -12.90 -5.23 -17.87
CA GLU A 75 -12.30 -6.39 -18.56
C GLU A 75 -11.06 -6.90 -17.82
N THR A 76 -10.16 -5.99 -17.43
CA THR A 76 -8.99 -6.31 -16.61
C THR A 76 -9.40 -6.92 -15.27
N GLU A 77 -10.42 -6.37 -14.61
CA GLU A 77 -10.96 -6.91 -13.36
C GLU A 77 -11.48 -8.34 -13.54
N ILE A 78 -12.26 -8.62 -14.59
CA ILE A 78 -12.76 -9.97 -14.90
C ILE A 78 -11.59 -10.93 -15.16
N ASN A 79 -10.60 -10.51 -15.95
CA ASN A 79 -9.43 -11.32 -16.27
C ASN A 79 -8.62 -11.64 -15.01
N MET A 80 -8.35 -10.65 -14.17
CA MET A 80 -7.66 -10.84 -12.90
C MET A 80 -8.44 -11.78 -11.97
N LYS A 81 -9.76 -11.57 -11.80
CA LYS A 81 -10.62 -12.47 -11.00
C LYS A 81 -10.57 -13.91 -11.49
N ARG A 82 -10.54 -14.12 -12.82
CA ARG A 82 -10.39 -15.46 -13.42
C ARG A 82 -9.02 -16.05 -13.08
N LEU A 83 -7.95 -15.31 -13.29
CA LEU A 83 -6.59 -15.77 -12.99
C LEU A 83 -6.36 -16.07 -11.50
N MET A 84 -7.05 -15.35 -10.60
CA MET A 84 -7.05 -15.62 -9.16
C MET A 84 -7.85 -16.88 -8.79
N GLY A 85 -8.90 -17.20 -9.56
CA GLY A 85 -9.77 -18.36 -9.33
C GLY A 85 -9.23 -19.67 -9.91
N ASP A 86 -8.36 -19.60 -10.92
CA ASP A 86 -7.63 -20.77 -11.41
C ASP A 86 -6.65 -21.25 -10.32
N LYS A 87 -6.81 -22.52 -9.91
CA LYS A 87 -5.95 -23.14 -8.88
C LYS A 87 -4.47 -22.95 -9.26
N LYS A 88 -3.62 -22.71 -8.24
CA LYS A 88 -2.16 -22.41 -8.35
C LYS A 88 -1.39 -23.17 -9.44
N ASP A 89 -1.81 -24.37 -9.81
CA ASP A 89 -1.17 -25.21 -10.83
C ASP A 89 -1.23 -24.66 -12.27
N ASN A 90 -2.20 -23.78 -12.60
CA ASN A 90 -2.34 -23.14 -13.92
C ASN A 90 -2.21 -21.60 -13.89
N ALA A 91 -1.87 -21.02 -12.74
CA ALA A 91 -1.72 -19.57 -12.62
C ALA A 91 -0.55 -19.08 -13.49
N SER A 92 -0.73 -17.93 -14.15
CA SER A 92 0.40 -17.28 -14.83
C SER A 92 1.51 -16.99 -13.81
N TRP A 93 2.76 -17.06 -14.26
CA TRP A 93 3.93 -16.83 -13.39
C TRP A 93 3.85 -15.46 -12.70
N ASP A 94 3.27 -14.46 -13.36
CA ASP A 94 3.01 -13.13 -12.83
C ASP A 94 2.05 -13.17 -11.63
N MET A 95 0.92 -13.88 -11.74
CA MET A 95 -0.04 -14.01 -10.64
C MET A 95 0.54 -14.85 -9.50
N PHE A 96 1.28 -15.90 -9.82
CA PHE A 96 2.02 -16.67 -8.82
C PHE A 96 3.01 -15.79 -8.04
N THR A 97 3.72 -14.92 -8.74
CA THR A 97 4.67 -13.96 -8.13
C THR A 97 3.93 -13.01 -7.18
N LEU A 98 2.83 -12.40 -7.64
CA LEU A 98 2.02 -11.51 -6.79
C LEU A 98 1.50 -12.21 -5.53
N PHE A 99 1.00 -13.44 -5.65
CA PHE A 99 0.49 -14.18 -4.49
C PHE A 99 1.57 -14.61 -3.50
N ASN A 100 2.84 -14.70 -3.90
CA ASN A 100 3.93 -15.05 -3.00
C ASN A 100 4.60 -13.84 -2.36
N LEU A 101 4.53 -12.67 -3.01
CA LEU A 101 5.16 -11.44 -2.53
C LEU A 101 4.21 -10.54 -1.73
N SER A 102 2.90 -10.75 -1.86
CA SER A 102 1.87 -9.99 -1.14
C SER A 102 1.09 -10.87 -0.16
N GLU A 103 0.60 -10.26 0.91
CA GLU A 103 -0.26 -10.92 1.90
C GLU A 103 -1.68 -11.07 1.39
N SER A 104 -2.17 -10.06 0.68
CA SER A 104 -3.47 -10.13 0.02
C SER A 104 -3.46 -9.34 -1.28
N PHE A 105 -4.20 -9.86 -2.24
CA PHE A 105 -4.40 -9.27 -3.55
C PHE A 105 -5.89 -9.33 -3.87
N GLU A 106 -6.51 -8.17 -4.09
CA GLU A 106 -7.94 -8.05 -4.34
C GLU A 106 -8.21 -7.08 -5.49
N VAL A 107 -9.26 -7.36 -6.26
CA VAL A 107 -9.75 -6.44 -7.29
C VAL A 107 -11.26 -6.30 -7.16
N ASP A 108 -11.73 -5.07 -6.99
CA ASP A 108 -13.14 -4.76 -6.82
C ASP A 108 -13.47 -3.33 -7.25
N ALA A 109 -14.64 -3.16 -7.88
CA ALA A 109 -15.20 -1.87 -8.28
C ALA A 109 -14.21 -0.95 -9.02
N GLY A 110 -13.44 -1.50 -9.98
CA GLY A 110 -12.43 -0.76 -10.74
C GLY A 110 -11.21 -0.30 -9.93
N LYS A 111 -10.99 -0.93 -8.78
CA LYS A 111 -9.83 -0.75 -7.92
C LYS A 111 -9.12 -2.06 -7.68
N LEU A 112 -7.80 -1.98 -7.54
CA LEU A 112 -6.95 -3.09 -7.18
C LEU A 112 -6.21 -2.75 -5.89
N PHE A 113 -6.20 -3.70 -4.96
CA PHE A 113 -5.62 -3.58 -3.64
C PHE A 113 -4.54 -4.65 -3.48
N VAL A 114 -3.33 -4.23 -3.15
CA VAL A 114 -2.23 -5.16 -2.82
C VAL A 114 -1.68 -4.80 -1.46
N VAL A 115 -1.67 -5.77 -0.56
CA VAL A 115 -1.26 -5.59 0.84
C VAL A 115 0.05 -6.31 1.08
N PHE A 116 0.98 -5.61 1.73
CA PHE A 116 2.28 -6.15 2.12
C PHE A 116 2.46 -5.97 3.62
N ASP A 117 2.92 -7.02 4.32
CA ASP A 117 3.42 -6.89 5.69
C ASP A 117 4.78 -6.20 5.66
N ILE A 118 4.86 -5.05 6.33
CA ILE A 118 6.08 -4.25 6.53
C ILE A 118 6.40 -4.12 8.03
N GLY A 119 5.68 -4.86 8.89
CA GLY A 119 5.73 -4.83 10.35
C GLY A 119 7.02 -5.41 10.91
N ALA A 120 7.77 -6.17 10.12
CA ALA A 120 9.17 -6.52 10.40
C ALA A 120 10.12 -5.33 10.15
N LEU A 121 9.72 -4.15 10.63
CA LEU A 121 10.64 -3.05 10.89
C LEU A 121 11.76 -3.55 11.81
N ASN A 122 12.98 -3.05 11.57
CA ASN A 122 14.04 -3.12 12.56
C ASN A 122 13.44 -2.76 13.93
N ARG A 123 13.55 -3.66 14.91
CA ARG A 123 12.90 -3.57 16.23
C ARG A 123 13.16 -2.21 16.92
N LEU A 124 14.27 -1.55 16.60
CA LEU A 124 14.59 -0.20 17.06
C LEU A 124 13.65 0.87 16.47
N GLU A 125 13.40 0.84 15.17
CA GLU A 125 12.53 1.80 14.47
C GLU A 125 11.05 1.56 14.79
N TYR A 126 10.61 0.30 14.90
CA TYR A 126 9.27 -0.01 15.41
C TYR A 126 9.04 0.57 16.81
N LYS A 127 9.99 0.36 17.75
CA LYS A 127 9.90 0.90 19.11
C LYS A 127 9.91 2.42 19.12
N ARG A 128 10.73 3.05 18.28
CA ARG A 128 10.80 4.52 18.13
C ARG A 128 9.47 5.09 17.65
N ARG A 129 8.90 4.53 16.58
CA ARG A 129 7.62 4.96 16.00
C ARG A 129 6.43 4.74 16.92
N LYS A 130 6.36 3.56 17.55
CA LYS A 130 5.34 3.27 18.56
C LYS A 130 5.36 4.30 19.69
N ARG A 131 6.56 4.68 20.16
CA ARG A 131 6.71 5.71 21.20
C ARG A 131 6.22 7.08 20.73
N ILE A 132 6.57 7.50 19.51
CA ILE A 132 6.15 8.80 18.94
C ILE A 132 4.63 8.87 18.80
N LEU A 133 4.01 7.83 18.23
CA LEU A 133 2.56 7.76 18.06
C LEU A 133 1.83 7.70 19.41
N GLN A 134 2.34 6.92 20.36
CA GLN A 134 1.80 6.90 21.73
C GLN A 134 1.87 8.27 22.38
N THR A 135 3.00 8.99 22.26
CA THR A 135 3.10 10.35 22.80
C THR A 135 2.05 11.26 22.17
N TYR A 136 1.93 11.27 20.84
CA TYR A 136 0.98 12.12 20.11
C TYR A 136 -0.48 11.90 20.55
N PHE A 137 -0.94 10.65 20.55
CA PHE A 137 -2.31 10.30 20.97
C PHE A 137 -2.55 10.37 22.49
N SER A 138 -1.49 10.41 23.29
CA SER A 138 -1.59 10.65 24.74
C SER A 138 -1.64 12.13 25.07
N SER A 139 -0.93 12.98 24.29
CA SER A 139 -0.95 14.43 24.45
C SER A 139 -2.28 15.06 24.01
N GLU A 140 -2.99 14.49 23.02
CA GLU A 140 -4.34 14.96 22.65
C GLU A 140 -5.39 14.73 23.74
N LYS A 141 -5.15 13.80 24.68
CA LYS A 141 -6.05 13.55 25.82
C LYS A 141 -5.76 14.44 27.03
N ALA A 142 -4.69 15.24 27.01
CA ALA A 142 -4.23 16.01 28.16
C ALA A 142 -4.72 17.47 28.20
N GLU A 143 -5.39 17.97 27.15
CA GLU A 143 -5.96 19.33 27.16
C GLU A 143 -7.47 19.31 27.38
N LYS A 144 -7.87 19.24 28.67
CA LYS A 144 -9.12 19.84 29.14
C LYS A 144 -8.76 20.97 30.10
N PRO A 145 -9.07 22.25 29.80
CA PRO A 145 -8.83 23.33 30.74
C PRO A 145 -10.10 23.61 31.53
N ILE A 146 -10.22 23.16 32.79
CA ILE A 146 -11.16 23.79 33.74
C ILE A 146 -10.61 23.70 35.16
N LYS A 147 -10.22 24.86 35.72
CA LYS A 147 -10.66 25.32 37.05
C LYS A 147 -10.80 26.84 37.02
N SER A 148 -11.98 27.34 36.72
CA SER A 148 -12.40 28.67 37.16
C SER A 148 -12.68 28.57 38.67
N ASN A 149 -11.98 29.38 39.46
CA ASN A 149 -12.27 29.56 40.87
C ASN A 149 -13.51 30.45 41.00
N ASP A 150 -14.67 29.84 41.25
CA ASP A 150 -15.77 30.52 41.92
C ASP A 150 -15.74 30.12 43.40
N GLN A 151 -15.19 31.01 44.23
CA GLN A 151 -15.41 30.98 45.68
C GLN A 151 -16.73 31.70 45.96
N PHE A 152 -17.78 30.93 46.21
CA PHE A 152 -18.89 31.38 47.06
C PHE A 152 -18.54 31.03 48.51
N TYR A 153 -18.42 32.03 49.36
CA TYR A 153 -18.70 31.90 50.79
C TYR A 153 -19.65 33.02 51.21
N LEU A 154 -20.63 32.60 52.00
CA LEU A 154 -21.72 33.34 52.66
C LEU A 154 -21.23 34.57 53.45
#